data_AF-L5M150-F1
#
_entry.id   AF-L5M150-F1
#
_cell.length_a   1.000
_cell.length_b   1.000
_cell.length_c   1.000
_cell.angle_alpha   90.00
_cell.angle_beta   90.00
_cell.angle_gamma   90.00
#
_symmetry.space_group_name_H-M   'P 1'
#
loop_
_entity.id
_entity.type
_entity.pdbx_description
1 polymer ?
#
loop_
_entity_poly.entity_id
_entity_poly.type
_entity_poly.pdbx_seq_one_letter_code
_entity_poly.pdbx_strand_id
1 'polypeptide(L)'
;MPSGFQPAPTPDPAAPVAYFPYFDRTYLAVAASLNGGNVLATFVQMLVQWMADLGMEVEESTVYSRMIQAAAEQRDTCLTITPTVLGERHLPDQLASVTRISSAALSLGHVTRALCRGIVQNLHSMLPSQQLRAWGVERVVSSGSALSRNEVLKQEVQRAFPFPVSFGQDVDAAVGAALVMLQRNLHQEES
;
A
#
# COMPACT_ATOMS: atom_id res chain seq x y z
N MET A 1 -11.38 3.04 16.66
CA MET A 1 -11.08 2.05 17.71
C MET A 1 -12.16 2.11 18.78
N PRO A 2 -12.41 1.03 19.54
CA PRO A 2 -13.42 1.02 20.59
C PRO A 2 -13.23 2.16 21.58
N SER A 3 -14.34 2.70 22.10
CA SER A 3 -14.29 3.74 23.13
C SER A 3 -13.51 3.25 24.35
N GLY A 4 -12.58 4.07 24.86
CA GLY A 4 -11.73 3.72 26.00
C GLY A 4 -10.51 2.84 25.67
N PHE A 5 -10.22 2.58 24.38
CA PHE A 5 -9.01 1.87 24.01
C PHE A 5 -7.75 2.60 24.50
N GLN A 6 -6.83 1.85 25.12
CA GLN A 6 -5.49 2.29 25.45
C GLN A 6 -4.48 1.24 24.96
N PRO A 7 -3.45 1.63 24.19
CA PRO A 7 -2.40 0.71 23.80
C PRO A 7 -1.52 0.35 24.99
N ALA A 8 -0.76 -0.73 24.86
CA ALA A 8 0.27 -1.07 25.85
C ALA A 8 1.27 0.10 26.00
N PRO A 9 1.76 0.37 27.23
CA PRO A 9 2.67 1.49 27.49
C PRO A 9 4.01 1.35 26.78
N THR A 10 4.42 0.13 26.46
CA THR A 10 5.63 -0.16 25.67
C THR A 10 5.22 -0.84 24.35
N PRO A 11 5.51 -0.23 23.19
CA PRO A 11 5.23 -0.86 21.90
C PRO A 11 6.03 -2.15 21.71
N ASP A 12 5.38 -3.19 21.20
CA ASP A 12 6.06 -4.41 20.76
C ASP A 12 6.67 -4.18 19.36
N PRO A 13 8.01 -4.24 19.20
CA PRO A 13 8.64 -4.07 17.89
C PRO A 13 8.29 -5.18 16.89
N ALA A 14 7.85 -6.35 17.36
CA ALA A 14 7.40 -7.45 16.52
C ALA A 14 5.92 -7.34 16.13
N ALA A 15 5.19 -6.33 16.64
CA ALA A 15 3.81 -6.11 16.24
C ALA A 15 3.74 -5.41 14.87
N PRO A 16 2.88 -5.88 13.94
CA PRO A 16 2.71 -5.25 12.63
C PRO A 16 1.98 -3.89 12.70
N VAL A 17 1.35 -3.59 13.84
CA VAL A 17 0.59 -2.36 14.07
C VAL A 17 1.17 -1.61 15.27
N ALA A 18 1.54 -0.36 15.05
CA ALA A 18 1.95 0.58 16.09
C ALA A 18 0.79 1.54 16.44
N TYR A 19 0.77 2.04 17.67
CA TYR A 19 -0.26 2.98 18.13
C TYR A 19 0.36 4.31 18.54
N PHE A 20 -0.21 5.41 18.04
CA PHE A 20 0.27 6.77 18.30
C PHE A 20 -0.83 7.64 18.90
N PRO A 21 -0.53 8.53 19.85
CA PRO A 21 -1.50 9.49 20.36
C PRO A 21 -2.11 10.35 19.24
N TYR A 22 -3.40 10.65 19.35
CA TYR A 22 -4.12 11.52 18.44
C TYR A 22 -5.03 12.50 19.19
N PHE A 23 -5.73 13.36 18.47
CA PHE A 23 -6.63 14.35 19.04
C PHE A 23 -7.74 13.69 19.89
N ASP A 24 -8.31 14.47 20.82
CA ASP A 24 -9.44 14.06 21.66
C ASP A 24 -9.21 12.77 22.46
N ARG A 25 -7.96 12.58 22.94
CA ARG A 25 -7.53 11.39 23.70
C ARG A 25 -7.77 10.07 22.96
N THR A 26 -7.70 10.12 21.63
CA THR A 26 -7.79 8.94 20.78
C THR A 26 -6.40 8.48 20.34
N TYR A 27 -6.34 7.36 19.61
CA TYR A 27 -5.10 6.78 19.10
C TYR A 27 -5.23 6.42 17.62
N LEU A 28 -4.17 6.66 16.87
CA LEU A 28 -4.00 6.14 15.51
C LEU A 28 -3.36 4.75 15.57
N ALA A 29 -4.01 3.77 14.95
CA ALA A 29 -3.41 2.48 14.65
C ALA A 29 -2.73 2.55 13.27
N VAL A 30 -1.45 2.21 13.21
CA VAL A 30 -0.62 2.39 12.01
C VAL A 30 0.05 1.07 11.65
N ALA A 31 -0.38 0.49 10.52
CA ALA A 31 0.36 -0.53 9.79
C ALA A 31 1.19 0.16 8.71
N ALA A 32 2.51 0.16 8.85
CA ALA A 32 3.43 0.90 7.98
C ALA A 32 4.34 -0.06 7.22
N SER A 33 3.81 -0.64 6.15
CA SER A 33 4.59 -1.48 5.24
C SER A 33 5.78 -0.72 4.67
N LEU A 34 6.93 -1.39 4.60
CA LEU A 34 8.11 -0.87 3.91
C LEU A 34 8.03 -1.05 2.39
N ASN A 35 7.05 -1.82 1.91
CA ASN A 35 6.98 -2.32 0.53
C ASN A 35 5.69 -1.83 -0.16
N GLY A 36 5.75 -0.61 -0.71
CA GLY A 36 4.64 0.04 -1.40
C GLY A 36 5.03 0.48 -2.81
N GLY A 37 4.90 1.78 -3.09
CA GLY A 37 5.26 2.36 -4.38
C GLY A 37 6.75 2.21 -4.73
N ASN A 38 7.63 2.12 -3.74
CA ASN A 38 9.05 1.87 -3.93
C ASN A 38 9.33 0.51 -4.59
N VAL A 39 8.57 -0.54 -4.28
CA VAL A 39 8.75 -1.85 -4.92
C VAL A 39 8.33 -1.82 -6.39
N LEU A 40 7.27 -1.08 -6.73
CA LEU A 40 6.90 -0.85 -8.13
C LEU A 40 8.03 -0.12 -8.87
N ALA A 41 8.63 0.89 -8.25
CA ALA A 41 9.78 1.61 -8.83
C ALA A 41 10.99 0.68 -9.00
N THR A 42 11.32 -0.15 -8.00
CA THR A 42 12.39 -1.16 -8.10
C THR A 42 12.13 -2.15 -9.23
N PHE A 43 10.90 -2.63 -9.39
CA PHE A 43 10.55 -3.54 -10.48
C PHE A 43 10.66 -2.88 -11.86
N VAL A 44 10.23 -1.62 -11.99
CA VAL A 44 10.39 -0.85 -13.23
C VAL A 44 11.87 -0.63 -13.56
N GLN A 45 12.68 -0.25 -12.58
CA GLN A 45 14.12 -0.07 -12.77
C GLN A 45 14.80 -1.37 -13.22
N MET A 46 14.41 -2.49 -12.63
CA MET A 46 14.92 -3.82 -13.02
C MET A 46 14.61 -4.11 -14.49
N LEU A 47 13.39 -3.82 -14.96
CA LEU A 47 13.00 -4.02 -16.36
C LEU A 47 13.77 -3.09 -17.31
N VAL A 48 13.95 -1.81 -16.94
CA VAL A 48 14.78 -0.86 -17.71
C VAL A 48 16.20 -1.38 -17.84
N GLN A 49 16.80 -1.83 -16.74
CA GLN A 49 18.16 -2.38 -16.76
C GLN A 49 18.26 -3.62 -17.65
N TRP A 50 17.32 -4.56 -17.54
CA TRP A 50 17.31 -5.75 -18.40
C TRP A 50 17.17 -5.42 -19.89
N MET A 51 16.38 -4.40 -20.23
CA MET A 51 16.27 -3.94 -21.62
C MET A 51 17.57 -3.30 -22.11
N ALA A 52 18.22 -2.49 -21.28
CA ALA A 52 19.52 -1.90 -21.59
C ALA A 52 20.59 -2.99 -21.80
N ASP A 53 20.63 -4.02 -20.94
CA ASP A 53 21.53 -5.17 -21.07
C ASP A 53 21.33 -5.93 -22.39
N LEU A 54 20.12 -5.85 -22.97
CA LEU A 54 19.76 -6.42 -24.28
C LEU A 54 19.91 -5.43 -25.44
N GLY A 55 20.44 -4.23 -25.20
CA GLY A 55 20.68 -3.20 -26.22
C GLY A 55 19.46 -2.34 -26.56
N MET A 56 18.45 -2.30 -25.69
CA MET A 56 17.24 -1.49 -25.85
C MET A 56 17.19 -0.37 -24.81
N GLU A 57 17.27 0.88 -25.27
CA GLU A 57 17.05 2.05 -24.43
C GLU A 57 15.57 2.41 -24.35
N VAL A 58 15.08 2.63 -23.13
CA VAL A 58 13.65 2.86 -22.88
C VAL A 58 13.47 3.70 -21.61
N GLU A 59 12.59 4.69 -21.69
CA GLU A 59 12.25 5.53 -20.55
C GLU A 59 11.45 4.76 -19.48
N GLU A 60 11.76 4.99 -18.21
CA GLU A 60 11.02 4.44 -17.07
C GLU A 60 9.50 4.71 -17.16
N SER A 61 9.11 5.90 -17.59
CA SER A 61 7.71 6.32 -17.79
C SER A 61 6.97 5.40 -18.78
N THR A 62 7.66 4.98 -19.83
CA THR A 62 7.16 4.06 -20.85
C THR A 62 7.02 2.66 -20.26
N VAL A 63 8.00 2.19 -19.50
CA VAL A 63 7.91 0.88 -18.82
C VAL A 63 6.73 0.86 -17.84
N TYR A 64 6.59 1.91 -17.02
CA TYR A 64 5.52 2.02 -16.03
C TYR A 64 4.13 1.96 -16.68
N SER A 65 3.91 2.73 -17.75
CA SER A 65 2.64 2.75 -18.48
C SER A 65 2.32 1.41 -19.16
N ARG A 66 3.30 0.81 -19.85
CA ARG A 66 3.14 -0.52 -20.49
C ARG A 66 2.90 -1.63 -19.50
N MET A 67 3.58 -1.59 -18.36
CA MET A 67 3.41 -2.53 -17.27
C MET A 67 1.97 -2.50 -16.72
N ILE A 68 1.43 -1.31 -16.45
CA ILE A 68 0.03 -1.16 -15.99
C ILE A 68 -0.95 -1.61 -17.06
N GLN A 69 -0.74 -1.22 -18.32
CA GLN A 69 -1.60 -1.61 -19.43
C GLN A 69 -1.68 -3.14 -19.58
N ALA A 70 -0.53 -3.81 -19.64
CA ALA A 70 -0.45 -5.27 -19.78
C ALA A 70 -1.13 -5.99 -18.60
N ALA A 71 -1.01 -5.44 -17.39
CA ALA A 71 -1.62 -6.00 -16.20
C ALA A 71 -3.14 -5.79 -16.16
N ALA A 72 -3.64 -4.66 -16.66
CA ALA A 72 -5.07 -4.37 -16.76
C ALA A 72 -5.80 -5.40 -17.63
N GLU A 73 -5.13 -5.94 -18.65
CA GLU A 73 -5.65 -7.02 -19.51
C GLU A 73 -5.72 -8.39 -18.80
N GLN A 74 -4.98 -8.56 -17.69
CA GLN A 74 -5.02 -9.80 -16.90
C GLN A 74 -6.05 -9.68 -15.79
N ARG A 75 -7.12 -10.48 -15.85
CA ARG A 75 -8.13 -10.51 -14.77
C ARG A 75 -7.56 -11.04 -13.46
N ASP A 76 -6.74 -12.08 -13.54
CA ASP A 76 -6.12 -12.76 -12.41
C ASP A 76 -4.84 -13.50 -12.86
N THR A 77 -4.07 -14.02 -11.92
CA THR A 77 -2.84 -14.78 -12.13
C THR A 77 -2.63 -15.81 -11.02
N CYS A 78 -2.10 -16.98 -11.38
CA CYS A 78 -1.73 -18.00 -10.41
C CYS A 78 -0.41 -17.68 -9.67
N LEU A 79 0.38 -16.75 -10.20
CA LEU A 79 1.67 -16.34 -9.66
C LEU A 79 1.47 -15.60 -8.34
N THR A 80 2.23 -15.95 -7.30
CA THR A 80 2.17 -15.26 -6.01
C THR A 80 3.50 -14.56 -5.75
N ILE A 81 3.45 -13.26 -5.49
CA ILE A 81 4.61 -12.44 -5.18
C ILE A 81 4.43 -11.88 -3.77
N THR A 82 5.39 -12.18 -2.88
CA THR A 82 5.54 -11.52 -1.59
C THR A 82 6.60 -10.43 -1.77
N PRO A 83 6.21 -9.15 -1.84
CA PRO A 83 7.08 -8.07 -2.32
C PRO A 83 8.02 -7.49 -1.25
N THR A 84 8.45 -8.28 -0.26
CA THR A 84 9.23 -7.80 0.90
C THR A 84 10.72 -7.62 0.59
N VAL A 85 11.05 -6.95 -0.52
CA VAL A 85 12.44 -6.73 -0.95
C VAL A 85 13.21 -5.80 -0.02
N LEU A 86 12.50 -5.00 0.79
CA LEU A 86 13.07 -4.11 1.80
C LEU A 86 12.88 -4.62 3.25
N GLY A 87 12.49 -5.89 3.41
CA GLY A 87 12.07 -6.44 4.71
C GLY A 87 10.76 -5.83 5.21
N GLU A 88 10.37 -6.14 6.45
CA GLU A 88 9.27 -5.45 7.14
C GLU A 88 9.65 -5.05 8.56
N ARG A 89 9.04 -3.98 9.09
CA ARG A 89 9.38 -3.46 10.43
C ARG A 89 9.25 -4.51 11.53
N HIS A 90 8.21 -5.34 11.42
CA HIS A 90 7.87 -6.37 12.39
C HIS A 90 8.53 -7.73 12.07
N LEU A 91 9.12 -7.88 10.88
CA LEU A 91 9.79 -9.09 10.38
C LEU A 91 10.98 -8.68 9.49
N PRO A 92 12.08 -8.17 10.08
CA PRO A 92 13.18 -7.56 9.32
C PRO A 92 13.92 -8.56 8.43
N ASP A 93 13.98 -9.82 8.82
CA ASP A 93 14.70 -10.88 8.08
C ASP A 93 13.88 -11.48 6.93
N GLN A 94 12.61 -11.08 6.77
CA GLN A 94 11.76 -11.60 5.71
C GLN A 94 12.13 -10.99 4.35
N LEU A 95 12.59 -11.85 3.43
CA LEU A 95 12.90 -11.45 2.06
C LEU A 95 11.73 -11.72 1.10
N ALA A 96 11.77 -11.06 -0.06
CA ALA A 96 10.80 -11.26 -1.11
C ALA A 96 10.83 -12.68 -1.67
N SER A 97 9.69 -13.16 -2.15
CA SER A 97 9.60 -14.45 -2.83
C SER A 97 8.58 -14.43 -3.97
N VAL A 98 8.81 -15.31 -4.93
CA VAL A 98 7.88 -15.58 -6.04
C VAL A 98 7.59 -17.07 -6.05
N THR A 99 6.32 -17.44 -5.97
CA THR A 99 5.88 -18.84 -5.92
C THR A 99 4.78 -19.11 -6.95
N ARG A 100 4.49 -20.40 -7.17
CA ARG A 100 3.51 -20.87 -8.18
C ARG A 100 3.82 -20.39 -9.60
N ILE A 101 5.11 -20.39 -9.94
CA ILE A 101 5.60 -20.08 -11.28
C ILE A 101 5.10 -21.15 -12.24
N SER A 102 4.37 -20.74 -13.27
CA SER A 102 3.96 -21.59 -14.39
C SER A 102 4.30 -20.90 -15.70
N SER A 103 4.55 -21.67 -16.76
CA SER A 103 4.85 -21.10 -18.09
C SER A 103 3.73 -20.21 -18.64
N ALA A 104 2.49 -20.41 -18.18
CA ALA A 104 1.33 -19.64 -18.61
C ALA A 104 1.19 -18.27 -17.92
N ALA A 105 1.87 -18.04 -16.78
CA ALA A 105 1.68 -16.87 -15.92
C ALA A 105 2.91 -15.96 -15.81
N LEU A 106 3.77 -15.97 -16.83
CA LEU A 106 5.05 -15.24 -16.87
C LEU A 106 5.06 -14.00 -17.76
N SER A 107 3.92 -13.62 -18.37
CA SER A 107 3.86 -12.36 -19.10
C SER A 107 4.01 -11.17 -18.16
N LEU A 108 4.47 -10.02 -18.69
CA LEU A 108 4.58 -8.76 -17.93
C LEU A 108 3.29 -8.46 -17.16
N GLY A 109 2.14 -8.63 -17.81
CA GLY A 109 0.84 -8.42 -17.18
C GLY A 109 0.58 -9.34 -15.98
N HIS A 110 0.91 -10.63 -16.08
CA HIS A 110 0.71 -11.58 -14.97
C HIS A 110 1.64 -11.28 -13.80
N VAL A 111 2.90 -10.94 -14.07
CA VAL A 111 3.88 -10.59 -13.04
C VAL A 111 3.48 -9.31 -12.33
N THR A 112 3.11 -8.26 -13.07
CA THR A 112 2.65 -7.00 -12.49
C THR A 112 1.35 -7.14 -11.72
N ARG A 113 0.38 -7.92 -12.21
CA ARG A 113 -0.86 -8.23 -11.48
C ARG A 113 -0.54 -8.90 -10.14
N ALA A 114 0.34 -9.90 -10.15
CA ALA A 114 0.77 -10.59 -8.94
C ALA A 114 1.51 -9.66 -7.97
N LEU A 115 2.33 -8.74 -8.50
CA LEU A 115 3.07 -7.76 -7.70
C LEU A 115 2.13 -6.77 -7.02
N CYS A 116 1.18 -6.20 -7.76
CA CYS A 116 0.17 -5.29 -7.21
C CYS A 116 -0.67 -6.00 -6.13
N ARG A 117 -1.09 -7.25 -6.39
CA ARG A 117 -1.79 -8.07 -5.39
C ARG A 117 -0.94 -8.30 -4.15
N GLY A 118 0.34 -8.63 -4.34
CA GLY A 118 1.31 -8.84 -3.26
C GLY A 118 1.47 -7.63 -2.36
N ILE A 119 1.56 -6.43 -2.93
CA ILE A 119 1.68 -5.17 -2.17
C ILE A 119 0.46 -4.97 -1.28
N VAL A 120 -0.74 -5.17 -1.83
CA VAL A 120 -1.99 -5.03 -1.07
C VAL A 120 -2.13 -6.12 -0.01
N GLN A 121 -1.79 -7.37 -0.34
CA GLN A 121 -1.84 -8.49 0.60
C GLN A 121 -0.86 -8.32 1.77
N ASN A 122 0.33 -7.78 1.51
CA ASN A 122 1.31 -7.49 2.55
C ASN A 122 0.83 -6.42 3.54
N LEU A 123 0.13 -5.38 3.06
CA LEU A 123 -0.54 -4.42 3.94
C LEU A 123 -1.73 -5.06 4.67
N HIS A 124 -2.53 -5.85 3.97
CA HIS A 124 -3.70 -6.53 4.53
C HIS A 124 -3.35 -7.53 5.63
N SER A 125 -2.21 -8.22 5.51
CA SER A 125 -1.73 -9.14 6.56
C SER A 125 -1.33 -8.40 7.84
N MET A 126 -0.88 -7.15 7.74
CA MET A 126 -0.58 -6.31 8.90
C MET A 126 -1.85 -5.82 9.59
N LEU A 127 -2.90 -5.52 8.82
CA LEU A 127 -4.16 -5.01 9.34
C LEU A 127 -5.38 -5.68 8.66
N PRO A 128 -5.74 -6.91 9.08
CA PRO A 128 -6.77 -7.70 8.42
C PRO A 128 -8.17 -7.08 8.52
N SER A 129 -9.01 -7.32 7.51
CA SER A 129 -10.38 -6.76 7.46
C SER A 129 -11.27 -7.17 8.63
N GLN A 130 -11.02 -8.32 9.24
CA GLN A 130 -11.75 -8.74 10.44
C GLN A 130 -11.49 -7.79 11.62
N GLN A 131 -10.23 -7.38 11.79
CA GLN A 131 -9.84 -6.44 12.84
C GLN A 131 -10.39 -5.03 12.55
N LEU A 132 -10.32 -4.59 11.29
CA LEU A 132 -10.94 -3.33 10.86
C LEU A 132 -12.45 -3.30 11.18
N ARG A 133 -13.18 -4.39 10.89
CA ARG A 133 -14.60 -4.53 11.24
C ARG A 133 -14.83 -4.47 12.75
N ALA A 134 -14.01 -5.19 13.53
CA ALA A 134 -14.11 -5.18 14.99
C ALA A 134 -13.86 -3.77 15.58
N TRP A 135 -13.10 -2.94 14.88
CA TRP A 135 -12.85 -1.54 15.26
C TRP A 135 -13.90 -0.54 14.76
N GLY A 136 -14.94 -1.02 14.07
CA GLY A 136 -16.02 -0.20 13.53
C GLY A 136 -15.63 0.58 12.28
N VAL A 137 -14.65 0.10 11.50
CA VAL A 137 -14.29 0.74 10.23
C VAL A 137 -15.38 0.49 9.19
N GLU A 138 -15.88 1.57 8.58
CA GLU A 138 -16.96 1.52 7.60
C GLU A 138 -16.49 1.71 6.16
N ARG A 139 -15.33 2.33 5.96
CA ARG A 139 -14.79 2.68 4.64
C ARG A 139 -13.27 2.74 4.65
N VAL A 140 -12.67 2.55 3.48
CA VAL A 140 -11.24 2.77 3.23
C VAL A 140 -11.09 4.04 2.41
N VAL A 141 -10.24 4.95 2.87
CA VAL A 141 -9.80 6.11 2.08
C VAL A 141 -8.38 5.85 1.66
N SER A 142 -8.12 6.04 0.38
CA SER A 142 -6.81 5.77 -0.19
C SER A 142 -6.29 6.98 -0.95
N SER A 143 -5.00 7.27 -0.77
CA SER A 143 -4.28 8.38 -1.41
C SER A 143 -2.88 7.93 -1.83
N GLY A 144 -2.19 8.78 -2.58
CA GLY A 144 -0.81 8.57 -3.00
C GLY A 144 -0.65 8.20 -4.47
N SER A 145 0.43 8.69 -5.08
CA SER A 145 0.68 8.65 -6.52
C SER A 145 0.73 7.23 -7.10
N ALA A 146 1.30 6.28 -6.36
CA ALA A 146 1.38 4.88 -6.78
C ALA A 146 -0.01 4.26 -6.98
N LEU A 147 -0.99 4.63 -6.16
CA LEU A 147 -2.35 4.13 -6.26
C LEU A 147 -3.20 4.97 -7.23
N SER A 148 -3.09 6.29 -7.19
CA SER A 148 -3.90 7.17 -8.03
C SER A 148 -3.67 6.93 -9.52
N ARG A 149 -2.43 6.59 -9.91
CA ARG A 149 -2.00 6.35 -11.29
C ARG A 149 -2.00 4.88 -11.74
N ASN A 150 -2.32 3.93 -10.86
CA ASN A 150 -2.25 2.50 -11.15
C ASN A 150 -3.61 1.81 -10.94
N GLU A 151 -4.34 1.63 -12.04
CA GLU A 151 -5.68 1.03 -12.01
C GLU A 151 -5.68 -0.43 -11.53
N VAL A 152 -4.60 -1.17 -11.79
CA VAL A 152 -4.45 -2.55 -11.34
C VAL A 152 -4.31 -2.60 -9.83
N LEU A 153 -3.54 -1.68 -9.23
CA LEU A 153 -3.43 -1.58 -7.77
C LEU A 153 -4.76 -1.19 -7.12
N LYS A 154 -5.54 -0.29 -7.73
CA LYS A 154 -6.90 0.05 -7.26
C LYS A 154 -7.83 -1.17 -7.24
N GLN A 155 -7.81 -1.97 -8.31
CA GLN A 155 -8.57 -3.21 -8.39
C GLN A 155 -8.19 -4.19 -7.28
N GLU A 156 -6.88 -4.35 -6.99
CA GLU A 156 -6.42 -5.24 -5.94
C GLU A 156 -6.80 -4.73 -4.53
N VAL A 157 -6.77 -3.42 -4.29
CA VAL A 157 -7.27 -2.82 -3.03
C VAL A 157 -8.76 -3.11 -2.85
N GLN A 158 -9.58 -2.91 -3.88
CA GLN A 158 -11.01 -3.21 -3.84
C GLN A 158 -11.31 -4.70 -3.62
N ARG A 159 -10.45 -5.59 -4.13
CA ARG A 159 -10.58 -7.05 -3.90
C ARG A 159 -10.21 -7.45 -2.47
N ALA A 160 -9.16 -6.85 -1.92
CA ALA A 160 -8.64 -7.22 -0.60
C ALA A 160 -9.47 -6.67 0.57
N PHE A 161 -10.02 -5.47 0.42
CA PHE A 161 -10.77 -4.79 1.47
C PHE A 161 -12.28 -4.83 1.19
N PRO A 162 -13.08 -5.56 1.98
CA PRO A 162 -14.53 -5.67 1.82
C PRO A 162 -15.26 -4.45 2.41
N PHE A 163 -14.76 -3.25 2.11
CA PHE A 163 -15.31 -1.97 2.54
C PHE A 163 -15.41 -1.06 1.31
N PRO A 164 -16.36 -0.11 1.27
CA PRO A 164 -16.35 0.96 0.30
C PRO A 164 -14.98 1.67 0.28
N VAL A 165 -14.35 1.70 -0.90
CA VAL A 165 -13.05 2.35 -1.11
C VAL A 165 -13.26 3.68 -1.81
N SER A 166 -12.82 4.76 -1.16
CA SER A 166 -12.80 6.10 -1.74
C SER A 166 -11.38 6.41 -2.19
N PHE A 167 -11.18 6.61 -3.50
CA PHE A 167 -9.93 7.10 -4.04
C PHE A 167 -9.94 8.62 -3.95
N GLY A 168 -9.20 9.16 -2.97
CA GLY A 168 -9.09 10.60 -2.76
C GLY A 168 -8.28 11.27 -3.87
N GLN A 169 -8.43 12.59 -3.98
CA GLN A 169 -7.50 13.40 -4.76
C GLN A 169 -6.09 13.35 -4.13
N ASP A 170 -5.07 13.70 -4.91
CA ASP A 170 -3.68 13.81 -4.43
C ASP A 170 -3.58 14.97 -3.41
N VAL A 171 -4.00 14.72 -2.16
CA VAL A 171 -3.77 15.57 -0.99
C VAL A 171 -2.69 14.93 -0.14
N ASP A 172 -1.81 15.77 0.42
CA ASP A 172 -0.66 15.32 1.18
C ASP A 172 -0.77 15.69 2.67
N ALA A 173 0.27 15.32 3.42
CA ALA A 173 0.36 15.63 4.85
C ALA A 173 0.41 17.14 5.13
N ALA A 174 0.87 17.98 4.20
CA ALA A 174 0.94 19.43 4.38
C ALA A 174 -0.45 20.05 4.39
N VAL A 175 -1.36 19.59 3.52
CA VAL A 175 -2.78 19.99 3.55
C VAL A 175 -3.41 19.62 4.90
N GLY A 176 -3.16 18.40 5.38
CA GLY A 176 -3.65 17.95 6.69
C GLY A 176 -3.13 18.82 7.84
N ALA A 177 -1.85 19.16 7.83
CA ALA A 177 -1.25 20.04 8.84
C ALA A 177 -1.86 21.45 8.83
N ALA A 178 -2.07 22.03 7.65
CA ALA A 178 -2.70 23.34 7.50
C ALA A 178 -4.14 23.36 8.04
N LEU A 179 -4.94 22.33 7.74
CA LEU A 179 -6.32 22.21 8.25
C LEU A 179 -6.38 22.20 9.78
N VAL A 180 -5.47 21.46 10.43
CA VAL A 180 -5.40 21.41 11.89
C VAL A 180 -5.06 22.79 12.48
N MET A 181 -4.15 23.54 11.85
CA MET A 181 -3.79 24.89 12.32
C MET A 181 -4.97 25.87 12.18
N LEU A 182 -5.69 25.82 11.06
CA LEU A 182 -6.86 26.68 10.83
C LEU A 182 -8.00 26.37 11.81
N GLN A 183 -8.28 25.09 12.07
CA GLN A 183 -9.31 24.69 13.03
C GLN A 183 -8.99 25.14 14.46
N ARG A 184 -7.72 25.13 14.88
CA ARG A 184 -7.32 25.61 16.21
C ARG A 184 -7.53 27.11 16.38
N ASN A 185 -7.26 27.91 15.35
CA ASN A 185 -7.46 29.35 15.40
C ASN A 185 -8.94 29.73 15.53
N LEU A 186 -9.84 29.02 14.82
CA LEU A 186 -11.29 29.26 14.92
C LEU A 186 -11.84 28.98 16.33
N HIS A 187 -11.39 27.91 16.99
CA HIS A 187 -11.84 27.61 18.36
C HIS A 187 -11.23 28.55 19.42
N GLN A 188 -10.15 29.25 19.12
CA GLN A 188 -9.56 30.28 20.00
C GLN A 188 -10.26 31.64 19.86
N GLU A 189 -10.90 31.94 18.73
CA GLU A 189 -11.66 33.18 18.52
C GLU A 189 -13.10 33.10 19.07
N GLU A 190 -13.64 31.89 19.29
CA GLU A 190 -14.97 31.65 19.85
C GLU A 190 -14.99 31.41 21.39
N SER A 191 -13.84 31.41 22.07
CA SER A 191 -13.71 31.29 23.54
C SER A 191 -13.29 32.61 24.19
#